data_AF-A0A8K1FN05-F1
#
_entry.id   AF-A0A8K1FN05-F1
#
_cell.length_a   1.000
_cell.length_b   1.000
_cell.length_c   1.000
_cell.angle_alpha   90.00
_cell.angle_beta   90.00
_cell.angle_gamma   90.00
#
_symmetry.space_group_name_H-M   'P 1'
#
loop_
_entity.id
_entity.type
_entity.pdbx_description
1 polymer ?
#
loop_
_entity_poly.entity_id
_entity_poly.type
_entity_poly.pdbx_seq_one_letter_code
_entity_poly.pdbx_strand_id
1 'polypeptide(L)'
;MGGNQSTDQFLDKPLIPQQRFVGNMSQRFVRPREVTLELEDEFWSKKHDHEIEIKDLTSDQVLFRLAPTDQANSAKVMLLDGFKVPVVRMESRPIGPRGAGYSVYPGGPSASTRFCEMKTEMTPFEKPMRIDFVDRVTGAQVRLGITGKWLRRTSMIWIESGQWDARYSIARVYRKPDTPEGKFLMDVASGVDIALMVLIAGAMDEQSKKHEIGKDKKDKKAAKEAAKASKKASKAAAA
;
A
#
# COMPACT_ATOMS: atom_id res chain seq x y z
N MET A 1 -23.93 -5.95 -11.61
CA MET A 1 -24.58 -5.37 -10.41
C MET A 1 -23.51 -4.66 -9.60
N GLY A 2 -23.45 -3.33 -9.63
CA GLY A 2 -22.45 -2.54 -8.91
C GLY A 2 -23.16 -1.53 -8.04
N GLY A 3 -23.50 -1.93 -6.81
CA GLY A 3 -24.05 -1.00 -5.82
C GLY A 3 -22.96 -0.01 -5.43
N ASN A 4 -23.23 1.28 -5.60
CA ASN A 4 -22.47 2.33 -4.92
C ASN A 4 -22.77 2.19 -3.42
N GLN A 5 -21.99 1.38 -2.70
CA GLN A 5 -21.98 1.43 -1.24
C GLN A 5 -21.61 2.86 -0.84
N SER A 6 -22.43 3.49 -0.01
CA SER A 6 -22.11 4.80 0.56
C SER A 6 -20.84 4.67 1.40
N THR A 7 -20.08 5.76 1.52
CA THR A 7 -18.89 5.83 2.37
C THR A 7 -19.21 5.41 3.81
N ASP A 8 -20.42 5.69 4.29
CA ASP A 8 -20.88 5.32 5.63
C ASP A 8 -20.99 3.79 5.80
N GLN A 9 -21.61 3.09 4.84
CA GLN A 9 -21.68 1.62 4.87
C GLN A 9 -20.30 0.95 4.82
N PHE A 10 -19.32 1.60 4.18
CA PHE A 10 -17.94 1.13 4.17
C PHE A 10 -17.27 1.31 5.54
N LEU A 11 -17.50 2.45 6.20
CA LEU A 11 -16.97 2.75 7.54
C LEU A 11 -17.66 1.94 8.65
N ASP A 12 -18.90 1.50 8.45
CA ASP A 12 -19.62 0.68 9.42
C ASP A 12 -19.18 -0.78 9.42
N LYS A 13 -18.42 -1.22 8.42
CA LYS A 13 -17.95 -2.60 8.34
C LYS A 13 -16.93 -2.87 9.46
N PRO A 14 -17.19 -3.83 10.37
CA PRO A 14 -16.30 -4.09 11.49
C PRO A 14 -14.99 -4.70 11.02
N LEU A 15 -13.90 -4.24 11.63
CA LEU A 15 -12.61 -4.92 11.56
C LEU A 15 -12.61 -6.10 12.52
N ILE A 16 -12.11 -7.25 12.06
CA ILE A 16 -12.10 -8.49 12.82
C ILE A 16 -10.76 -8.63 13.53
N PRO A 17 -10.73 -8.58 14.88
CA PRO A 17 -9.52 -8.77 15.65
C PRO A 17 -8.86 -10.11 15.33
N GLN A 18 -7.54 -10.14 15.37
CA GLN A 18 -6.78 -11.35 15.10
C GLN A 18 -6.02 -11.81 16.34
N GLN A 19 -6.48 -12.89 16.97
CA GLN A 19 -5.87 -13.41 18.20
C GLN A 19 -4.52 -14.11 17.97
N ARG A 20 -4.28 -14.56 16.73
CA ARG A 20 -3.07 -15.31 16.34
C ARG A 20 -2.46 -14.79 15.04
N PHE A 21 -2.64 -13.50 14.76
CA PHE A 21 -1.91 -12.90 13.65
C PHE A 21 -0.48 -12.72 14.11
N VAL A 22 0.36 -13.67 13.74
CA VAL A 22 1.76 -13.60 14.08
C VAL A 22 2.31 -12.39 13.36
N GLY A 23 2.82 -11.45 14.17
CA GLY A 23 3.57 -10.30 13.69
C GLY A 23 4.70 -10.79 12.82
N ASN A 24 4.45 -10.87 11.51
CA ASN A 24 5.37 -11.48 10.57
C ASN A 24 6.66 -10.65 10.48
N MET A 25 6.60 -9.39 10.93
CA MET A 25 7.72 -8.47 11.05
C MET A 25 8.21 -8.38 12.51
N SER A 26 7.32 -8.04 13.46
CA SER A 26 7.67 -8.01 14.89
C SER A 26 6.44 -7.94 15.80
N GLN A 27 6.42 -8.76 16.86
CA GLN A 27 5.36 -8.75 17.88
C GLN A 27 5.21 -7.40 18.59
N ARG A 28 6.26 -6.56 18.63
CA ARG A 28 6.21 -5.23 19.27
C ARG A 28 5.24 -4.26 18.59
N PHE A 29 4.88 -4.53 17.33
CA PHE A 29 3.94 -3.74 16.55
C PHE A 29 2.56 -4.37 16.44
N VAL A 30 2.30 -5.40 17.24
CA VAL A 30 0.98 -5.99 17.40
C VAL A 30 0.36 -5.38 18.66
N ARG A 31 -0.79 -4.72 18.53
CA ARG A 31 -1.47 -4.05 19.65
C ARG A 31 -2.74 -4.80 20.04
N PRO A 32 -3.10 -4.84 21.33
CA PRO A 32 -4.34 -5.48 21.79
C PRO A 32 -5.59 -4.63 21.52
N ARG A 33 -5.44 -3.46 20.88
CA ARG A 33 -6.51 -2.54 20.50
C ARG A 33 -6.43 -2.19 19.02
N GLU A 34 -7.53 -1.67 18.48
CA GLU A 34 -7.52 -1.02 17.16
C GLU A 34 -6.62 0.23 17.19
N VAL A 35 -5.92 0.46 16.08
CA VAL A 35 -5.02 1.59 15.89
C VAL A 35 -5.39 2.32 14.63
N THR A 36 -5.50 3.65 14.72
CA THR A 36 -5.71 4.52 13.55
C THR A 36 -4.40 5.22 13.22
N LEU A 37 -3.85 4.94 12.05
CA LEU A 37 -2.67 5.61 11.53
C LEU A 37 -3.06 6.80 10.65
N GLU A 38 -2.34 7.90 10.80
CA GLU A 38 -2.33 8.99 9.82
C GLU A 38 -1.14 8.78 8.86
N LEU A 39 -1.43 8.78 7.56
CA LEU A 39 -0.46 8.58 6.49
C LEU A 39 -0.56 9.71 5.47
N GLU A 40 0.58 10.16 4.96
CA GLU A 40 0.63 11.12 3.85
C GLU A 40 0.45 10.40 2.51
N ASP A 41 -0.17 11.06 1.55
CA ASP A 41 -0.16 10.61 0.17
C ASP A 41 1.25 10.64 -0.39
N GLU A 42 1.58 9.67 -1.22
CA GLU A 42 2.93 9.54 -1.77
C GLU A 42 4.03 9.33 -0.72
N PHE A 43 3.70 9.01 0.53
CA PHE A 43 4.68 8.87 1.61
C PHE A 43 5.78 7.85 1.31
N TRP A 44 5.48 6.84 0.47
CA TRP A 44 6.43 5.82 0.08
C TRP A 44 7.11 6.09 -1.26
N SER A 45 6.41 6.80 -2.15
CA SER A 45 6.73 6.87 -3.58
C SER A 45 7.33 8.21 -4.01
N LYS A 46 7.28 9.23 -3.15
CA LYS A 46 7.91 10.53 -3.37
C LYS A 46 9.30 10.53 -2.76
N LYS A 47 10.20 11.30 -3.39
CA LYS A 47 11.52 11.58 -2.83
C LYS A 47 11.30 12.49 -1.64
N HIS A 48 11.78 12.08 -0.48
CA HIS A 48 11.68 12.87 0.74
C HIS A 48 13.08 13.16 1.24
N ASP A 49 13.36 14.46 1.38
CA ASP A 49 14.64 14.95 1.91
C ASP A 49 14.66 14.90 3.46
N HIS A 50 13.52 14.58 4.09
CA HIS A 50 13.34 14.44 5.53
C HIS A 50 12.66 13.10 5.88
N GLU A 51 12.78 12.69 7.14
CA GLU A 51 12.07 11.51 7.67
C GLU A 51 10.56 11.79 7.73
N ILE A 52 9.74 10.87 7.23
CA ILE A 52 8.28 10.94 7.41
C ILE A 52 7.90 10.17 8.67
N GLU A 53 7.14 10.82 9.55
CA GLU A 53 6.62 10.21 10.77
C GLU A 53 5.23 9.61 10.52
N ILE A 54 5.02 8.39 11.02
CA ILE A 54 3.72 7.71 11.01
C ILE A 54 3.25 7.56 12.45
N LYS A 55 2.11 8.19 12.75
CA LYS A 55 1.58 8.32 14.12
C LYS A 55 0.30 7.53 14.32
N ASP A 56 0.11 7.01 15.54
CA ASP A 56 -1.19 6.57 16.02
C ASP A 56 -1.99 7.80 16.48
N LEU A 57 -3.10 8.11 15.81
CA LEU A 57 -3.94 9.26 16.13
C LEU A 57 -4.60 9.16 17.51
N THR A 58 -4.78 7.96 18.05
CA THR A 58 -5.45 7.77 19.35
C THR A 58 -4.51 8.14 20.50
N SER A 59 -3.21 7.83 20.36
CA SER A 59 -2.21 8.07 21.42
C SER A 59 -1.22 9.18 21.10
N ASP A 60 -1.33 9.80 19.93
CA ASP A 60 -0.36 10.75 19.34
C ASP A 60 1.10 10.22 19.36
N GLN A 61 1.27 8.89 19.30
CA GLN A 61 2.58 8.26 19.40
C GLN A 61 3.14 8.04 18.00
N VAL A 62 4.38 8.48 17.77
CA VAL A 62 5.14 8.10 16.57
C VAL A 62 5.48 6.60 16.65
N LEU A 63 4.87 5.81 15.77
CA LEU A 63 5.10 4.37 15.71
C LEU A 63 6.25 4.04 14.76
N PHE A 64 6.29 4.71 13.61
CA PHE A 64 7.30 4.47 12.59
C PHE A 64 7.83 5.77 12.00
N ARG A 65 9.03 5.66 11.43
CA ARG A 65 9.67 6.70 10.62
C ARG A 65 10.13 6.07 9.31
N LEU A 66 9.91 6.76 8.20
CA LEU A 66 10.52 6.38 6.93
C LEU A 66 11.87 7.06 6.79
N ALA A 67 12.90 6.28 6.49
CA ALA A 67 14.22 6.82 6.22
C ALA A 67 14.20 7.68 4.93
N PRO A 68 14.98 8.79 4.87
CA PRO A 68 15.11 9.58 3.66
C PRO A 68 15.56 8.70 2.50
N THR A 69 14.93 8.88 1.36
CA THR A 69 15.18 8.07 0.16
C THR A 69 15.69 8.97 -0.96
N ASP A 70 16.89 8.71 -1.46
CA ASP A 70 17.42 9.38 -2.65
C ASP A 70 16.94 8.69 -3.94
N GLN A 71 17.11 9.35 -5.10
CA GLN A 71 16.67 8.76 -6.38
C GLN A 71 17.40 7.45 -6.71
N ALA A 72 18.64 7.28 -6.25
CA ALA A 72 19.46 6.09 -6.48
C ALA A 72 18.98 4.88 -5.66
N ASN A 73 18.43 5.10 -4.46
CA ASN A 73 17.90 4.08 -3.55
C ASN A 73 16.37 4.04 -3.51
N SER A 74 15.66 4.68 -4.44
CA SER A 74 14.18 4.62 -4.50
C SER A 74 13.60 3.21 -4.55
N ALA A 75 14.38 2.22 -4.98
CA ALA A 75 14.01 0.81 -4.96
C ALA A 75 14.16 0.13 -3.58
N LYS A 76 14.77 0.79 -2.59
CA LYS A 76 15.05 0.25 -1.25
C LYS A 76 14.62 1.24 -0.19
N VAL A 77 13.51 0.94 0.47
CA VAL A 77 12.97 1.80 1.53
C VAL A 77 13.11 1.09 2.87
N MET A 78 13.57 1.83 3.88
CA MET A 78 13.73 1.34 5.24
C MET A 78 12.69 1.96 6.15
N LEU A 79 11.93 1.11 6.82
CA LEU A 79 11.01 1.49 7.88
C LEU A 79 11.76 1.40 9.21
N LEU A 80 11.83 2.50 9.92
CA LEU A 80 12.39 2.63 11.26
C LEU A 80 11.26 2.72 12.27
N ASP A 81 11.52 2.37 13.52
CA ASP A 81 10.56 2.62 14.60
C ASP A 81 10.66 4.06 15.14
N GLY A 82 9.83 4.39 16.12
CA GLY A 82 9.84 5.72 16.78
C GLY A 82 11.21 6.11 17.36
N PHE A 83 12.07 5.14 17.68
CA PHE A 83 13.43 5.32 18.21
C PHE A 83 14.51 5.22 17.13
N LYS A 84 14.13 5.25 15.85
CA LYS A 84 15.03 5.15 14.69
C LYS A 84 15.74 3.80 14.56
N VAL A 85 15.23 2.75 15.20
CA VAL A 85 15.78 1.39 15.05
C VAL A 85 15.18 0.76 13.79
N PRO A 86 16.00 0.19 12.88
CA PRO A 86 15.51 -0.49 11.69
C PRO A 86 14.53 -1.62 12.00
N VAL A 87 13.33 -1.54 11.44
CA VAL A 87 12.30 -2.58 11.56
C VAL A 87 12.42 -3.54 10.39
N VAL A 88 12.26 -3.00 9.18
CA VAL A 88 12.16 -3.75 7.94
C VAL A 88 12.74 -2.93 6.80
N ARG A 89 13.33 -3.65 5.84
CA ARG A 89 13.76 -3.12 4.56
C ARG A 89 12.89 -3.74 3.47
N MET A 90 12.25 -2.90 2.67
CA MET A 90 11.49 -3.35 1.51
C MET A 90 12.24 -2.99 0.23
N GLU A 91 12.43 -3.98 -0.63
CA GLU A 91 13.04 -3.81 -1.95
C GLU A 91 11.99 -4.03 -3.04
N SER A 92 11.80 -3.03 -3.91
CA SER A 92 10.88 -3.13 -5.05
C SER A 92 11.60 -3.68 -6.29
N ARG A 93 10.89 -4.50 -7.06
CA ARG A 93 11.36 -5.08 -8.33
C ARG A 93 10.21 -5.04 -9.33
N PRO A 94 10.43 -4.58 -10.57
CA PRO A 94 9.40 -4.65 -11.60
C PRO A 94 9.14 -6.12 -11.96
N ILE A 95 7.87 -6.55 -11.91
CA ILE A 95 7.44 -7.88 -12.38
C ILE A 95 6.89 -7.80 -13.82
N GLY A 96 6.53 -6.60 -14.28
CA GLY A 96 6.07 -6.34 -15.64
C GLY A 96 5.71 -4.87 -15.84
N PRO A 97 5.05 -4.52 -16.96
CA PRO A 97 4.71 -3.13 -17.27
C PRO A 97 3.63 -2.54 -16.33
N ARG A 98 2.89 -3.37 -15.59
CA ARG A 98 1.77 -2.96 -14.71
C ARG A 98 1.80 -3.60 -13.31
N GLY A 99 2.88 -4.29 -12.98
CA GLY A 99 3.01 -5.00 -11.71
C GLY A 99 4.37 -4.80 -11.06
N ALA A 100 4.39 -4.80 -9.74
CA ALA A 100 5.59 -4.69 -8.94
C ALA A 100 5.62 -5.80 -7.87
N GLY A 101 6.81 -6.36 -7.68
CA GLY A 101 7.14 -7.29 -6.62
C GLY A 101 7.89 -6.57 -5.53
N TYR A 102 7.60 -6.92 -4.28
CA TYR A 102 8.27 -6.35 -3.12
C TYR A 102 8.82 -7.49 -2.28
N SER A 103 10.13 -7.47 -2.06
CA SER A 103 10.79 -8.38 -1.13
C SER A 103 11.00 -7.65 0.20
N VAL A 104 10.44 -8.20 1.28
CA VAL A 104 10.59 -7.62 2.62
C VAL A 104 11.63 -8.40 3.40
N TYR A 105 12.59 -7.69 3.96
CA TYR A 105 13.68 -8.19 4.79
C TYR A 105 13.63 -7.57 6.18
N PRO A 106 14.15 -8.24 7.22
CA PRO A 106 14.42 -7.61 8.50
C PRO A 106 15.37 -6.40 8.35
N GLY A 107 15.21 -5.39 9.20
CA GLY A 107 16.01 -4.15 9.14
C GLY A 107 17.51 -4.31 9.51
N GLY A 108 17.93 -5.48 9.96
CA GLY A 108 19.32 -5.73 10.38
C GLY A 108 20.32 -5.85 9.22
N PRO A 109 21.60 -5.50 9.43
CA PRO A 109 22.63 -5.47 8.39
C PRO A 109 22.98 -6.85 7.79
N SER A 110 22.72 -7.94 8.52
CA SER A 110 22.99 -9.33 8.10
C SER A 110 21.73 -10.11 7.70
N ALA A 111 20.58 -9.44 7.58
CA ALA A 111 19.31 -10.10 7.34
C ALA A 111 19.15 -10.52 5.86
N SER A 112 19.58 -11.75 5.55
CA SER A 112 19.44 -12.35 4.21
C SER A 112 18.11 -13.08 4.01
N THR A 113 17.46 -13.49 5.11
CA THR A 113 16.20 -14.25 5.05
C THR A 113 15.01 -13.31 4.91
N ARG A 114 14.23 -13.48 3.85
CA ARG A 114 13.02 -12.69 3.58
C ARG A 114 11.92 -13.00 4.58
N PHE A 115 11.16 -11.98 4.97
CA PHE A 115 9.92 -12.15 5.74
C PHE A 115 8.77 -12.58 4.84
N CYS A 116 8.53 -11.84 3.75
CA CYS A 116 7.49 -12.15 2.78
C CYS A 116 7.78 -11.53 1.41
N GLU A 117 6.99 -11.93 0.43
CA GLU A 117 6.94 -11.33 -0.90
C GLU A 117 5.54 -10.76 -1.14
N MET A 118 5.47 -9.51 -1.58
CA MET A 118 4.21 -8.86 -1.95
C MET A 118 4.18 -8.69 -3.47
N LYS A 119 3.02 -8.92 -4.08
CA LYS A 119 2.82 -8.66 -5.50
C LYS A 119 1.65 -7.70 -5.68
N THR A 120 1.90 -6.62 -6.38
CA THR A 120 0.88 -5.64 -6.75
C THR A 120 0.69 -5.69 -8.25
N GLU A 121 -0.56 -5.71 -8.68
CA GLU A 121 -0.94 -5.67 -10.09
C GLU A 121 -2.12 -4.70 -10.22
N MET A 122 -1.89 -3.56 -10.86
CA MET A 122 -2.95 -2.60 -11.17
C MET A 122 -3.46 -2.91 -12.57
N THR A 123 -4.24 -3.98 -12.72
CA THR A 123 -5.00 -4.23 -13.95
C THR A 123 -6.50 -3.95 -13.71
N PRO A 124 -7.23 -3.43 -14.71
CA PRO A 124 -8.64 -3.08 -14.54
C PRO A 124 -9.58 -4.27 -14.24
N PHE A 125 -9.07 -5.50 -14.30
CA PHE A 125 -9.85 -6.73 -14.11
C PHE A 125 -9.28 -7.67 -13.03
N GLU A 126 -8.09 -7.40 -12.48
CA GLU A 126 -7.51 -8.22 -11.40
C GLU A 126 -7.50 -7.47 -10.06
N LYS A 127 -7.35 -8.25 -8.99
CA LYS A 127 -7.32 -7.73 -7.63
C LYS A 127 -6.05 -6.88 -7.46
N PRO A 128 -6.16 -5.65 -6.94
CA PRO A 128 -5.08 -4.65 -7.01
C PRO A 128 -3.79 -5.05 -6.27
N MET A 129 -3.88 -5.99 -5.33
CA MET A 129 -2.74 -6.53 -4.60
C MET A 129 -3.08 -7.90 -4.03
N ARG A 130 -2.06 -8.77 -4.04
CA ARG A 130 -2.08 -10.06 -3.35
C ARG A 130 -0.74 -10.30 -2.66
N ILE A 131 -0.80 -10.70 -1.40
CA ILE A 131 0.37 -11.04 -0.60
C ILE A 131 0.15 -12.45 -0.08
N ASP A 132 1.03 -13.35 -0.47
CA ASP A 132 1.03 -14.71 0.04
C ASP A 132 2.27 -14.86 0.94
N PHE A 133 2.08 -15.33 2.16
CA PHE A 133 3.19 -15.67 3.06
C PHE A 133 2.84 -16.91 3.89
N VAL A 134 3.87 -17.51 4.48
CA VAL A 134 3.69 -18.62 5.42
C VAL A 134 3.73 -18.04 6.82
N ASP A 135 2.69 -18.27 7.59
CA ASP A 135 2.70 -17.98 9.02
C ASP A 135 3.78 -18.85 9.69
N ARG A 136 4.77 -18.21 10.32
CA ARG A 136 5.91 -18.90 10.90
C ARG A 136 5.58 -19.74 12.13
N VAL A 137 4.46 -19.48 12.80
CA VAL A 137 4.06 -20.25 13.99
C VAL A 137 3.20 -21.44 13.59
N THR A 138 2.20 -21.22 12.75
CA THR A 138 1.26 -22.27 12.36
C THR A 138 1.73 -23.09 11.16
N GLY A 139 2.70 -22.57 10.39
CA GLY A 139 3.10 -23.13 9.09
C GLY A 139 2.04 -22.98 8.00
N ALA A 140 0.91 -22.32 8.29
CA ALA A 140 -0.19 -22.19 7.35
C ALA A 140 0.11 -21.14 6.28
N GLN A 141 -0.38 -21.38 5.06
CA GLN A 141 -0.36 -20.37 4.03
C GLN A 141 -1.42 -19.32 4.33
N VAL A 142 -0.99 -18.06 4.44
CA VAL A 142 -1.84 -16.91 4.68
C VAL A 142 -1.83 -16.03 3.43
N ARG A 143 -3.01 -15.58 3.04
CA ARG A 143 -3.18 -14.67 1.92
C ARG A 143 -3.82 -13.37 2.39
N LEU A 144 -3.18 -12.26 2.05
CA LEU A 144 -3.79 -10.93 2.15
C LEU A 144 -4.19 -10.43 0.78
N GLY A 145 -5.26 -9.65 0.75
CA GLY A 145 -5.64 -8.92 -0.44
C GLY A 145 -6.39 -7.64 -0.10
N ILE A 146 -6.62 -6.85 -1.14
CA ILE A 146 -7.27 -5.56 -1.06
C ILE A 146 -8.53 -5.58 -1.91
N THR A 147 -9.59 -4.96 -1.39
CA THR A 147 -10.83 -4.68 -2.11
C THR A 147 -11.18 -3.21 -1.99
N GLY A 148 -11.95 -2.66 -2.93
CA GLY A 148 -12.29 -1.25 -2.97
C GLY A 148 -11.38 -0.45 -3.91
N LYS A 149 -11.39 0.89 -3.76
CA LYS A 149 -10.69 1.83 -4.65
C LYS A 149 -9.54 2.50 -3.91
N TRP A 150 -8.32 2.01 -4.12
CA TRP A 150 -7.13 2.53 -3.43
C TRP A 150 -6.85 4.01 -3.74
N LEU A 151 -6.97 4.40 -5.01
CA LEU A 151 -6.79 5.80 -5.45
C LEU A 151 -7.81 6.76 -4.83
N ARG A 152 -8.99 6.25 -4.46
CA ARG A 152 -10.01 7.05 -3.76
C ARG A 152 -9.93 6.90 -2.24
N ARG A 153 -8.89 6.22 -1.73
CA ARG A 153 -8.76 5.84 -0.32
C ARG A 153 -10.08 5.29 0.21
N THR A 154 -10.62 4.25 -0.42
CA THR A 154 -11.85 3.56 0.03
C THR A 154 -11.61 2.07 -0.12
N SER A 155 -10.65 1.54 0.65
CA SER A 155 -10.15 0.17 0.49
C SER A 155 -10.17 -0.62 1.80
N MET A 156 -10.59 -1.88 1.72
CA MET A 156 -10.48 -2.84 2.82
C MET A 156 -9.36 -3.82 2.52
N ILE A 157 -8.49 -4.02 3.50
CA ILE A 157 -7.50 -5.09 3.51
C ILE A 157 -8.12 -6.28 4.25
N TRP A 158 -8.06 -7.45 3.64
CA TRP A 158 -8.57 -8.69 4.20
C TRP A 158 -7.50 -9.76 4.29
N ILE A 159 -7.69 -10.68 5.23
CA ILE A 159 -6.91 -11.89 5.40
C ILE A 159 -7.77 -13.12 5.10
N GLU A 160 -7.15 -14.10 4.45
CA GLU A 160 -7.67 -15.43 4.16
C GLU A 160 -6.66 -16.41 4.77
N SER A 161 -7.10 -17.20 5.74
CA SER A 161 -6.28 -18.17 6.47
C SER A 161 -6.98 -19.53 6.47
N GLY A 162 -6.25 -20.58 6.04
CA GLY A 162 -6.71 -21.96 6.12
C GLY A 162 -7.62 -22.43 4.98
N GLN A 163 -8.24 -23.60 5.20
CA GLN A 163 -8.86 -24.47 4.20
C GLN A 163 -10.23 -24.00 3.68
N TRP A 164 -10.80 -22.94 4.26
CA TRP A 164 -12.21 -22.56 4.07
C TRP A 164 -12.42 -21.28 3.26
N ASP A 165 -11.34 -20.68 2.72
CA ASP A 165 -11.36 -19.45 1.91
C ASP A 165 -12.14 -18.27 2.55
N ALA A 166 -12.33 -18.29 3.87
CA ALA A 166 -13.03 -17.24 4.60
C ALA A 166 -12.17 -15.97 4.65
N ARG A 167 -12.77 -14.83 4.32
CA ARG A 167 -12.11 -13.52 4.30
C ARG A 167 -12.54 -12.65 5.46
N TYR A 168 -11.57 -12.24 6.28
CA TYR A 168 -11.80 -11.33 7.40
C TYR A 168 -11.17 -9.98 7.10
N SER A 169 -11.94 -8.90 7.28
CA SER A 169 -11.42 -7.54 7.13
C SER A 169 -10.56 -7.18 8.34
N ILE A 170 -9.30 -6.83 8.11
CA ILE A 170 -8.32 -6.60 9.18
C ILE A 170 -7.73 -5.18 9.19
N ALA A 171 -7.89 -4.44 8.10
CA ALA A 171 -7.60 -3.03 8.06
C ALA A 171 -8.47 -2.32 7.02
N ARG A 172 -8.63 -1.01 7.17
CA ARG A 172 -9.36 -0.17 6.21
C ARG A 172 -8.63 1.13 5.99
N VAL A 173 -8.67 1.60 4.74
CA VAL A 173 -8.05 2.85 4.29
C VAL A 173 -9.14 3.79 3.81
N TYR A 174 -9.18 4.98 4.39
CA TYR A 174 -10.22 5.97 4.17
C TYR A 174 -9.72 7.41 4.23
N ARG A 175 -10.50 8.34 3.68
CA ARG A 175 -10.40 9.78 3.96
C ARG A 175 -11.71 10.25 4.56
N LYS A 176 -11.65 10.97 5.67
CA LYS A 176 -12.80 11.70 6.22
C LYS A 176 -12.81 13.13 5.66
N PRO A 177 -13.95 13.83 5.68
CA PRO A 177 -14.03 15.22 5.20
C PRO A 177 -13.09 16.20 5.91
N ASP A 178 -12.74 15.90 7.16
CA ASP A 178 -11.84 16.67 8.02
C ASP A 178 -10.37 16.22 7.95
N THR A 179 -10.07 15.17 7.18
CA THR A 179 -8.68 14.74 6.99
C THR A 179 -7.91 15.81 6.20
N PRO A 180 -6.73 16.25 6.67
CA PRO A 180 -5.93 17.23 5.94
C PRO A 180 -5.69 16.83 4.50
N GLU A 181 -5.62 17.82 3.61
CA GLU A 181 -5.32 17.58 2.19
C GLU A 181 -3.97 16.85 2.06
N GLY A 182 -3.90 15.86 1.17
CA GLY A 182 -2.71 15.05 1.00
C GLY A 182 -2.50 14.00 2.10
N LYS A 183 -3.47 13.75 2.97
CA LYS A 183 -3.41 12.68 3.98
C LYS A 183 -4.57 11.70 3.86
N PHE A 184 -4.38 10.53 4.47
CA PHE A 184 -5.41 9.52 4.61
C PHE A 184 -5.23 8.73 5.91
N LEU A 185 -6.29 8.06 6.33
CA LEU A 185 -6.34 7.29 7.55
C LEU A 185 -6.32 5.80 7.23
N MET A 186 -5.69 5.03 8.12
CA MET A 186 -5.73 3.58 8.09
C MET A 186 -6.06 3.04 9.48
N ASP A 187 -7.22 2.41 9.63
CA ASP A 187 -7.53 1.67 10.85
C ASP A 187 -7.03 0.23 10.70
N VAL A 188 -6.38 -0.26 11.76
CA VAL A 188 -5.76 -1.58 11.84
C VAL A 188 -6.38 -2.32 13.02
N ALA A 189 -6.98 -3.49 12.75
CA ALA A 189 -7.66 -4.29 13.77
C ALA A 189 -6.71 -4.69 14.91
N SER A 190 -7.28 -4.92 16.09
CA SER A 190 -6.53 -5.49 17.22
C SER A 190 -5.86 -6.81 16.83
N GLY A 191 -4.62 -6.99 17.27
CA GLY A 191 -3.82 -8.18 17.03
C GLY A 191 -3.13 -8.23 15.67
N VAL A 192 -3.35 -7.27 14.77
CA VAL A 192 -2.70 -7.22 13.45
C VAL A 192 -1.33 -6.52 13.54
N ASP A 193 -0.36 -6.96 12.73
CA ASP A 193 0.96 -6.32 12.62
C ASP A 193 0.85 -4.98 11.89
N ILE A 194 1.03 -3.88 12.63
CA ILE A 194 0.92 -2.53 12.09
C ILE A 194 2.04 -2.25 11.09
N ALA A 195 3.25 -2.79 11.29
CA ALA A 195 4.36 -2.58 10.35
C ALA A 195 4.05 -3.21 8.98
N LEU A 196 3.44 -4.40 8.99
CA LEU A 196 2.98 -5.03 7.75
C LEU A 196 1.91 -4.18 7.04
N MET A 197 0.96 -3.62 7.77
CA MET A 197 -0.07 -2.75 7.16
C MET A 197 0.53 -1.48 6.55
N VAL A 198 1.54 -0.89 7.20
CA VAL A 198 2.28 0.26 6.65
C VAL A 198 3.02 -0.11 5.37
N LEU A 199 3.68 -1.27 5.32
CA LEU A 199 4.34 -1.76 4.10
C LEU A 199 3.36 -1.98 2.95
N ILE A 200 2.18 -2.53 3.26
CA ILE A 200 1.09 -2.71 2.30
C ILE A 200 0.66 -1.37 1.72
N ALA A 201 0.45 -0.37 2.59
CA ALA A 201 0.10 0.97 2.16
C ALA A 201 1.19 1.58 1.27
N GLY A 202 2.46 1.38 1.62
CA GLY A 202 3.59 1.87 0.85
C GLY A 202 3.71 1.23 -0.54
N ALA A 203 3.57 -0.09 -0.62
CA ALA A 203 3.59 -0.81 -1.89
C ALA A 203 2.43 -0.38 -2.82
N MET A 204 1.23 -0.18 -2.26
CA MET A 204 0.09 0.33 -3.02
C MET A 204 0.26 1.78 -3.48
N ASP A 205 0.86 2.62 -2.64
CA ASP A 205 1.15 4.02 -2.95
C ASP A 205 2.19 4.16 -4.08
N GLU A 206 3.29 3.41 -4.03
CA GLU A 206 4.27 3.33 -5.13
C GLU A 206 3.63 2.88 -6.45
N GLN A 207 2.75 1.88 -6.38
CA GLN A 207 2.09 1.37 -7.57
C GLN A 207 1.07 2.35 -8.16
N SER A 208 0.41 3.14 -7.31
CA SER A 208 -0.55 4.17 -7.74
C SER A 208 0.14 5.24 -8.57
N LYS A 209 1.29 5.72 -8.11
CA LYS A 209 2.09 6.72 -8.81
C LYS A 209 2.58 6.23 -10.17
N LYS A 210 3.05 4.98 -10.26
CA LYS A 210 3.45 4.38 -11.54
C LYS A 210 2.31 4.34 -12.55
N HIS A 211 1.09 4.04 -12.08
CA HIS A 211 -0.10 4.02 -12.93
C HIS A 211 -0.47 5.42 -13.45
N GLU A 212 -0.40 6.46 -12.60
CA GLU A 212 -0.66 7.85 -13.00
C GLU A 212 0.35 8.35 -14.05
N ILE A 213 1.66 8.15 -13.80
CA ILE A 213 2.71 8.51 -14.76
C ILE A 213 2.54 7.79 -16.10
N GLY A 214 2.12 6.52 -16.07
CA GLY A 214 1.84 5.73 -17.27
C GLY A 214 0.67 6.30 -18.09
N LYS A 215 -0.39 6.76 -17.41
CA LYS A 215 -1.56 7.37 -18.05
C LYS A 215 -1.21 8.71 -18.69
N ASP A 216 -0.50 9.58 -17.98
CA ASP A 216 -0.09 10.89 -18.50
C ASP A 216 0.75 10.79 -19.77
N LYS A 217 1.67 9.82 -19.83
CA LYS A 217 2.48 9.57 -21.04
C LYS A 217 1.61 9.10 -22.21
N LYS A 218 0.61 8.26 -21.95
CA LYS A 218 -0.32 7.77 -22.97
C LYS A 218 -1.20 8.90 -23.50
N ASP A 219 -1.73 9.74 -22.62
CA ASP A 219 -2.60 10.86 -22.99
C ASP A 219 -1.83 11.93 -23.78
N LYS A 220 -0.60 12.25 -23.37
CA LYS A 220 0.31 13.13 -24.13
C LYS A 220 0.65 12.56 -25.52
N LYS A 221 0.84 11.24 -25.64
CA LYS A 221 1.10 10.59 -26.93
C LYS A 221 -0.12 10.68 -27.85
N ALA A 222 -1.31 10.36 -27.34
CA ALA A 222 -2.56 10.44 -28.09
C ALA A 222 -2.86 11.87 -28.58
N ALA A 223 -2.65 12.88 -27.72
CA ALA A 223 -2.81 14.28 -28.09
C ALA A 223 -1.83 14.70 -29.21
N LYS A 224 -0.58 14.22 -29.16
CA LYS A 224 0.42 14.50 -30.20
C LYS A 224 0.08 13.83 -31.54
N GLU A 225 -0.47 12.62 -31.52
CA GLU A 225 -0.92 11.91 -32.72
C GLU A 225 -2.17 12.57 -33.35
N ALA A 226 -3.14 12.98 -32.53
CA ALA A 226 -4.31 13.73 -33.00
C ALA A 226 -3.93 15.08 -33.62
N ALA A 227 -3.00 15.82 -33.01
CA ALA A 227 -2.51 17.09 -33.55
C ALA A 227 -1.77 16.92 -34.90
N LYS A 228 -1.02 15.82 -35.07
CA LYS A 228 -0.39 15.49 -36.37
C LYS A 228 -1.41 15.13 -37.44
N ALA A 229 -2.46 14.38 -37.08
CA ALA A 229 -3.53 14.02 -38.01
C ALA A 229 -4.31 15.25 -38.49
N SER A 230 -4.64 16.17 -37.57
CA SER A 230 -5.32 17.44 -37.88
C SER A 230 -4.49 18.33 -38.83
N LYS A 231 -3.19 18.48 -38.58
CA LYS A 231 -2.29 19.25 -39.48
C LYS A 231 -2.13 18.61 -40.87
N LYS A 232 -2.22 17.29 -40.96
CA LYS A 232 -2.15 16.57 -42.25
C LYS A 232 -3.45 16.77 -43.05
N ALA A 233 -4.60 16.73 -42.37
CA ALA A 233 -5.91 16.99 -43.00
C ALA A 233 -6.04 18.43 -43.49
N SER A 234 -5.61 19.43 -42.71
CA SER A 234 -5.66 20.84 -43.14
C SER A 234 -4.74 21.14 -44.32
N LYS A 235 -3.60 20.43 -44.43
CA LYS A 235 -2.67 20.59 -45.56
C LYS A 235 -3.18 19.89 -46.84
N ALA A 236 -3.97 18.83 -46.69
CA ALA A 236 -4.60 18.13 -47.82
C ALA A 236 -5.84 18.85 -48.36
N ALA A 237 -6.53 19.65 -47.55
CA ALA A 237 -7.67 20.47 -47.98
C ALA A 237 -7.27 21.81 -48.61
N ALA A 238 -6.01 22.22 -48.47
CA ALA A 238 -5.45 23.45 -49.02
C ALA A 238 -4.66 23.24 -50.33
N ALA A 239 -4.62 21.99 -50.82
CA ALA A 239 -4.02 21.58 -52.09
C ALA A 239 -5.15 21.12 -53.03
#